data_AF-A0A4V1QQ03-F1
#
_entry.id   AF-A0A4V1QQ03-F1
#
_cell.length_a   1.000
_cell.length_b   1.000
_cell.length_c   1.000
_cell.angle_alpha   90.00
_cell.angle_beta   90.00
_cell.angle_gamma   90.00
#
_symmetry.space_group_name_H-M   'P 1'
#
loop_
_entity.id
_entity.type
_entity.pdbx_description
1 polymer ?
#
loop_
_entity_poly.entity_id
_entity_poly.type
_entity_poly.pdbx_seq_one_letter_code
_entity_poly.pdbx_strand_id
1 'polypeptide(L)'
;MTAGIGLLGVALGLGGWLLARQQRDARAGDVGTGEHVPVDLALDKPHPGAGDRAPEAFRPDPTAPVPAGERDALRPATGPAPSLVQDRGSMRSQTGSSNA
;
A
#
# COMPACT_ATOMS: atom_id res chain seq x y z
N MET A 1 21.70 55.40 27.14
CA MET A 1 22.23 54.12 26.62
C MET A 1 21.14 53.02 26.73
N THR A 2 19.98 53.19 26.10
CA THR A 2 18.82 52.27 26.28
C THR A 2 18.22 51.79 24.96
N ALA A 3 18.49 52.47 23.84
CA ALA A 3 18.00 52.07 22.52
C ALA A 3 18.74 50.86 21.90
N GLY A 4 19.96 50.54 22.35
CA GLY A 4 20.75 49.44 21.80
C GLY A 4 20.32 48.04 22.24
N ILE A 5 19.68 47.92 23.41
CA ILE A 5 19.30 46.62 23.98
C ILE A 5 18.03 46.08 23.32
N GLY A 6 17.09 46.96 22.94
CA GLY A 6 15.85 46.57 22.26
C GLY A 6 16.11 45.94 20.89
N LEU A 7 16.99 46.54 20.09
CA LEU A 7 17.34 46.01 18.76
C LEU A 7 18.11 44.69 18.84
N LEU A 8 19.02 44.55 19.82
CA LEU A 8 19.74 43.31 20.05
C LEU A 8 18.79 42.17 20.50
N GLY A 9 17.84 42.46 21.39
CA GLY A 9 16.83 41.50 21.83
C GLY A 9 15.93 41.02 20.69
N VAL A 10 15.50 41.93 19.81
CA VAL A 10 14.69 41.58 18.62
C VAL A 10 15.48 40.74 17.62
N ALA A 11 16.75 41.09 17.36
CA ALA A 11 17.61 40.32 16.46
C ALA A 11 17.88 38.90 16.98
N LEU A 12 18.16 38.76 18.28
CA LEU A 12 18.36 37.44 18.91
C LEU A 12 17.08 36.62 18.97
N GLY A 13 15.93 37.26 19.24
CA GLY A 13 14.63 36.60 19.24
C GLY A 13 14.23 36.09 17.86
N LEU A 14 14.37 36.91 16.82
CA LEU A 14 14.08 36.52 15.43
C LEU A 14 15.06 35.47 14.92
N GLY A 15 16.35 35.62 15.19
CA GLY A 15 17.38 34.64 14.83
C GLY A 15 17.13 33.28 15.48
N GLY A 16 16.82 33.27 16.79
CA GLY A 16 16.47 32.06 17.52
C GLY A 16 15.19 31.39 17.01
N TRP A 17 14.15 32.18 16.67
CA TRP A 17 12.91 31.66 16.12
C TRP A 17 13.08 31.05 14.73
N LEU A 18 13.83 31.70 13.84
CA LEU A 18 14.15 31.19 12.50
C LEU A 18 14.96 29.89 12.58
N LEU A 19 15.96 29.83 13.47
CA LEU A 19 16.76 28.63 13.67
C LEU A 19 15.93 27.47 14.25
N ALA A 20 15.07 27.74 15.22
CA ALA A 20 14.17 26.74 15.78
C ALA A 20 13.16 26.20 14.74
N ARG A 21 12.69 27.06 13.83
CA ARG A 21 11.82 26.66 12.73
C ARG A 21 12.54 25.78 11.72
N GLN A 22 13.75 26.15 11.31
CA GLN A 22 14.57 25.35 10.39
C GLN A 22 14.92 23.96 10.96
N GLN A 23 15.21 23.87 12.27
CA GLN A 23 15.46 22.58 12.93
C GLN A 23 14.21 21.71 13.02
N ARG A 24 13.01 22.31 13.14
CA ARG A 24 11.74 21.58 13.12
C ARG A 24 11.44 21.02 11.74
N ASP A 25 11.66 21.80 10.69
CA ASP A 25 11.45 21.35 9.31
C ASP A 25 12.48 20.25 8.92
N ALA A 26 13.74 20.39 9.37
CA ALA A 26 14.77 19.38 9.17
C ALA A 26 14.48 18.06 9.93
N ARG A 27 13.92 18.14 11.15
CA ARG A 27 13.49 16.95 11.92
C ARG A 27 12.16 16.38 11.43
N ALA A 28 11.28 17.19 10.84
CA ALA A 28 10.05 16.73 10.22
C ALA A 28 10.30 15.95 8.92
N GLY A 29 11.45 16.16 8.28
CA GLY A 29 11.95 15.29 7.20
C GLY A 29 12.38 13.90 7.66
N ASP A 30 12.48 13.67 8.98
CA ASP A 30 12.90 12.42 9.61
C ASP A 30 11.79 11.85 10.53
N VAL A 31 10.53 11.99 10.15
CA VAL A 31 9.43 11.19 10.74
C VAL A 31 9.37 9.84 10.02
N GLY A 32 10.47 9.09 10.08
CA GLY A 32 10.47 7.66 9.82
C GLY A 32 10.46 6.97 11.18
N THR A 33 9.42 6.21 11.51
CA THR A 33 9.26 5.46 12.76
C THR A 33 10.29 4.34 12.97
N GLY A 34 11.41 4.34 12.23
CA GLY A 34 12.31 3.21 12.09
C GLY A 34 11.72 2.04 11.30
N GLU A 35 10.45 2.14 10.90
CA GLU A 35 9.75 1.15 10.08
C GLU A 35 9.91 1.51 8.60
N HIS A 36 10.13 0.49 7.76
CA HIS A 36 10.21 0.66 6.31
C HIS A 36 8.86 1.17 5.79
N VAL A 37 8.80 2.44 5.40
CA VAL A 37 7.60 3.03 4.80
C VAL A 37 7.32 2.34 3.47
N PRO A 38 6.17 1.64 3.30
CA PRO A 38 5.81 1.01 2.03
C PRO A 38 5.47 2.09 1.01
N VAL A 39 6.51 2.55 0.30
CA VAL A 39 6.46 3.63 -0.69
C VAL A 39 5.54 3.32 -1.88
N ASP A 40 5.25 2.05 -2.09
CA ASP A 40 4.38 1.47 -3.12
C ASP A 40 2.88 1.52 -2.76
N LEU A 41 2.55 1.73 -1.49
CA LEU A 41 1.18 1.87 -0.99
C LEU A 41 0.79 3.33 -0.69
N ALA A 42 1.68 4.29 -0.98
CA ALA A 42 1.37 5.70 -0.84
C ALA A 42 0.24 6.09 -1.82
N LEU A 43 -0.90 6.53 -1.26
CA LEU A 43 -2.17 6.76 -1.97
C LEU A 43 -2.09 7.73 -3.17
N ASP A 44 -1.12 8.65 -3.16
CA ASP A 44 -0.99 9.70 -4.18
C ASP A 44 0.04 9.39 -5.27
N LYS A 45 0.57 8.15 -5.31
CA LYS A 45 1.53 7.74 -6.34
C LYS A 45 0.88 6.80 -7.36
N PRO A 46 1.17 6.97 -8.68
CA PRO A 46 0.77 5.98 -9.65
C PRO A 46 1.41 4.62 -9.31
N HIS A 47 0.59 3.57 -9.27
CA HIS A 47 1.08 2.22 -9.00
C HIS A 47 2.05 1.79 -10.11
N PRO A 48 3.22 1.23 -9.78
CA PRO A 48 4.19 0.79 -10.78
C PRO A 48 3.57 -0.25 -11.71
N GLY A 49 3.70 -0.02 -13.02
CA GLY A 49 3.26 -0.95 -14.05
C GLY A 49 4.13 -2.21 -14.09
N ALA A 50 3.74 -3.20 -14.89
CA ALA A 50 4.47 -4.46 -15.00
C ALA A 50 5.96 -4.27 -15.39
N GLY A 51 6.27 -3.23 -16.17
CA GLY A 51 7.63 -2.87 -16.55
C GLY A 51 8.43 -2.18 -15.45
N ASP A 52 7.79 -1.57 -14.45
CA ASP A 52 8.48 -0.75 -13.44
C ASP A 52 8.96 -1.58 -12.24
N ARG A 53 8.53 -2.85 -12.15
CA ARG A 53 8.80 -3.74 -11.00
C ARG A 53 10.23 -4.28 -10.95
N ALA A 54 10.90 -4.42 -12.10
CA ALA A 54 12.25 -4.98 -12.17
C ALA A 54 13.04 -4.39 -13.35
N PRO A 55 14.38 -4.23 -13.21
CA PRO A 55 15.26 -3.92 -14.34
C PRO A 55 15.11 -4.98 -15.44
N GLU A 56 15.27 -4.58 -16.70
CA GLU A 56 15.01 -5.43 -17.87
C GLU A 56 15.64 -6.84 -17.75
N ALA A 57 16.92 -6.91 -17.38
CA ALA A 57 17.68 -8.16 -17.28
C ALA A 57 17.17 -9.14 -16.20
N PHE A 58 16.37 -8.66 -15.23
CA PHE A 58 15.81 -9.46 -14.15
C PHE A 58 14.29 -9.63 -14.29
N ARG A 59 13.70 -9.22 -15.41
CA ARG A 59 12.29 -9.46 -15.67
C ARG A 59 12.07 -10.93 -16.00
N PRO A 60 11.00 -11.56 -15.46
CA PRO A 60 10.55 -12.85 -15.96
C PRO A 60 10.27 -12.75 -17.45
N ASP A 61 10.76 -13.72 -18.23
CA ASP A 61 10.46 -13.82 -19.66
C ASP A 61 8.96 -14.13 -19.84
N PRO A 62 8.18 -13.23 -20.46
CA PRO A 62 6.74 -13.45 -20.65
C PRO A 62 6.43 -14.55 -21.68
N THR A 63 7.43 -15.00 -22.44
CA THR A 63 7.31 -16.02 -23.48
C THR A 63 7.87 -17.37 -23.07
N ALA A 64 8.42 -17.49 -21.86
CA ALA A 64 8.97 -18.74 -21.36
C ALA A 64 7.92 -19.86 -21.38
N PRO A 65 8.21 -21.01 -22.00
CA PRO A 65 7.25 -22.11 -22.08
C PRO A 65 7.06 -22.77 -20.72
N VAL A 66 5.82 -23.08 -20.38
CA VAL A 66 5.51 -23.88 -19.19
C VAL A 66 5.86 -25.36 -19.45
N PRO A 67 6.66 -26.01 -18.59
CA PRO A 67 6.99 -27.43 -18.70
C PRO A 67 5.76 -28.34 -18.73
N ALA A 68 5.84 -29.46 -19.47
CA ALA A 68 4.70 -30.34 -19.69
C ALA A 68 4.06 -30.89 -18.40
N GLY A 69 4.88 -31.23 -17.40
CA GLY A 69 4.42 -31.74 -16.10
C GLY A 69 3.79 -30.68 -15.21
N GLU A 70 4.05 -29.40 -15.44
CA GLU A 70 3.53 -28.29 -14.62
C GLU A 70 2.21 -27.72 -15.16
N ARG A 71 1.89 -28.00 -16.43
CA ARG A 71 0.66 -27.50 -17.07
C ARG A 71 -0.61 -27.91 -16.35
N ASP A 72 -0.63 -29.09 -15.74
CA ASP A 72 -1.80 -29.57 -15.02
C ASP A 72 -2.08 -28.76 -13.76
N ALA A 73 -1.03 -28.40 -13.02
CA ALA A 73 -1.11 -27.59 -11.80
C ALA A 73 -1.56 -26.15 -12.08
N LEU A 74 -1.27 -25.62 -13.27
CA LEU A 74 -1.68 -24.27 -13.68
C LEU A 74 -3.04 -24.24 -14.38
N ARG A 75 -3.76 -25.37 -14.45
CA ARG A 75 -5.07 -25.41 -15.08
C ARG A 75 -6.04 -24.50 -14.32
N PRO A 76 -6.82 -23.65 -15.02
CA PRO A 76 -7.84 -22.84 -14.36
C PRO A 76 -8.77 -23.71 -13.52
N ALA A 77 -9.13 -23.24 -12.33
CA ALA A 77 -10.13 -23.89 -11.50
C ALA A 77 -11.53 -23.70 -12.12
N THR A 78 -11.87 -24.52 -13.11
CA THR A 78 -13.17 -24.50 -13.81
C THR A 78 -14.26 -25.29 -13.09
N GLY A 79 -13.98 -25.77 -11.88
CA GLY A 79 -14.98 -26.43 -11.05
C GLY A 79 -16.04 -25.46 -10.53
N PRO A 80 -17.18 -25.95 -10.03
CA PRO A 80 -18.15 -25.12 -9.32
C PRO A 80 -17.45 -24.36 -8.19
N ALA A 81 -17.73 -23.06 -8.08
CA ALA A 81 -17.21 -22.29 -6.96
C ALA A 81 -17.71 -22.92 -5.65
N PRO A 82 -16.84 -23.13 -4.65
CA PRO A 82 -17.28 -23.61 -3.35
C PRO A 82 -18.29 -22.61 -2.76
N SER A 83 -19.53 -23.04 -2.51
CA SER A 83 -20.55 -22.20 -1.89
C SER A 83 -20.61 -22.47 -0.39
N LEU A 84 -20.61 -21.38 0.40
CA LEU A 84 -20.95 -21.43 1.83
C LEU A 84 -22.48 -21.37 2.07
N VAL A 85 -23.25 -21.18 1.00
CA VAL A 85 -24.70 -21.06 1.03
C VAL A 85 -25.31 -22.39 0.63
N GLN A 86 -26.17 -22.94 1.49
CA GLN A 86 -26.99 -24.12 1.21
C GLN A 86 -27.88 -23.89 -0.01
N ASP A 87 -28.10 -24.93 -0.81
CA ASP A 87 -28.98 -24.86 -1.97
C ASP A 87 -30.39 -24.44 -1.54
N ARG A 88 -30.82 -23.25 -1.99
CA ARG A 88 -32.13 -22.65 -1.69
C ARG A 88 -33.28 -23.52 -2.21
N GLY A 89 -33.00 -24.48 -3.10
CA GLY A 89 -33.96 -25.49 -3.58
C GLY A 89 -34.30 -26.59 -2.58
N SER A 90 -33.41 -26.89 -1.61
CA SER A 90 -33.62 -27.99 -0.65
C SER A 90 -34.76 -27.75 0.34
N MET A 91 -34.98 -26.49 0.76
CA MET A 91 -36.10 -26.16 1.66
C MET A 91 -37.45 -26.26 0.95
N ARG A 92 -37.54 -25.84 -0.32
CA ARG A 92 -38.81 -25.85 -1.08
C ARG A 92 -39.35 -27.27 -1.28
N SER A 93 -38.47 -28.25 -1.47
CA SER A 93 -38.86 -29.66 -1.63
C SER A 93 -39.38 -30.29 -0.34
N GLN A 94 -38.91 -29.86 0.83
CA GLN A 94 -39.36 -30.39 2.13
C GLN A 94 -40.76 -29.88 2.52
N THR A 95 -41.09 -28.62 2.22
CA THR A 95 -42.41 -28.05 2.58
C THR A 95 -43.54 -28.52 1.65
N GLY A 96 -43.23 -29.03 0.45
CA GLY A 96 -44.20 -29.58 -0.49
C GLY A 96 -44.63 -31.02 -0.17
N SER A 97 -43.74 -31.83 0.40
CA SER A 97 -44.00 -33.24 0.74
C SER A 97 -44.82 -33.47 2.02
N SER A 98 -45.00 -32.43 2.85
CA SER A 98 -45.78 -32.52 4.10
C SER A 98 -47.26 -32.10 3.96
N ASN A 99 -47.70 -31.72 2.75
CA ASN A 99 -49.07 -31.27 2.46
C ASN A 99 -49.79 -32.15 1.41
N ALA A 100 -49.37 -33.40 1.23
CA ALA A 100 -50.02 -34.39 0.37
C ALA A 100 -50.61 -35.53 1.20
#